data_AF-A0A7V9CHZ3-F1
#
_entry.id   AF-A0A7V9CHZ3-F1
#
_cell.length_a   1.000
_cell.length_b   1.000
_cell.length_c   1.000
_cell.angle_alpha   90.00
_cell.angle_beta   90.00
_cell.angle_gamma   90.00
#
_symmetry.space_group_name_H-M   'P 1'
#
loop_
_entity.id
_entity.type
_entity.pdbx_description
1 polymer ?
#
loop_
_entity_poly.entity_id
_entity_poly.type
_entity_poly.pdbx_seq_one_letter_code
_entity_poly.pdbx_strand_id
1 'polypeptide(L)'
;MKNDTVDTVEHRRALTAFFWWTAWAATSERLGTDGDTLLPGKTGVVSKKVTYTNNWPSEPLVGNTPPPALWVWSAFSVLFLIAGIALLGWHYAVTHGRGEEPHSIPASDPFALLRITPSMRATAKYFWVVLALFLTQILLGAITAHYQIEGQEAYGFTL
;
A
#
# COMPACT_ATOMS: atom_id res chain seq x y z
N MET A 1 2.56 -15.83 -16.61
CA MET A 1 2.30 -14.96 -17.78
C MET A 1 1.91 -15.85 -18.93
N LYS A 2 0.88 -15.50 -19.72
CA LYS A 2 0.42 -16.32 -20.86
C LYS A 2 1.42 -16.35 -22.01
N ASN A 3 1.29 -17.34 -22.89
CA ASN A 3 2.05 -17.36 -24.15
C ASN A 3 1.68 -16.14 -25.01
N ASP A 4 2.68 -15.60 -25.72
CA ASP A 4 2.55 -14.39 -26.53
C ASP A 4 1.89 -13.21 -25.78
N THR A 5 2.31 -12.99 -24.53
CA THR A 5 1.82 -11.88 -23.69
C THR A 5 1.96 -10.52 -24.39
N VAL A 6 3.01 -10.33 -25.20
CA VAL A 6 3.20 -9.16 -26.07
C VAL A 6 3.15 -9.64 -27.52
N ASP A 7 2.25 -9.05 -28.29
CA ASP A 7 1.78 -9.46 -29.61
C ASP A 7 2.84 -9.34 -30.73
N THR A 8 3.59 -8.24 -30.78
CA THR A 8 4.55 -7.96 -31.88
C THR A 8 5.99 -7.84 -31.41
N VAL A 9 6.94 -8.04 -32.33
CA VAL A 9 8.38 -7.85 -32.07
C VAL A 9 8.69 -6.39 -31.74
N GLU A 10 8.00 -5.46 -32.39
CA GLU A 10 8.12 -4.03 -32.20
C GLU A 10 7.70 -3.63 -30.78
N HIS A 11 6.55 -4.13 -30.30
CA HIS A 11 6.10 -3.89 -28.93
C HIS A 11 7.03 -4.55 -27.90
N ARG A 12 7.55 -5.75 -28.16
CA ARG A 12 8.54 -6.40 -27.29
C ARG A 12 9.81 -5.56 -27.17
N ARG A 13 10.33 -5.00 -28.27
CA ARG A 13 11.48 -4.10 -28.27
C ARG A 13 11.21 -2.83 -27.46
N ALA A 14 10.07 -2.18 -27.69
CA ALA A 14 9.68 -0.98 -26.93
C ALA A 14 9.57 -1.26 -25.43
N LEU A 15 8.98 -2.41 -25.04
CA LEU A 15 8.89 -2.82 -23.64
C LEU A 15 10.26 -3.04 -23.01
N THR A 16 11.19 -3.69 -23.71
CA THR A 16 12.57 -3.87 -23.20
C THR A 16 13.32 -2.55 -23.04
N ALA A 17 13.09 -1.58 -23.94
CA ALA A 17 13.66 -0.24 -23.79
C ALA A 17 13.09 0.49 -22.56
N PHE A 18 11.80 0.32 -22.28
CA PHE A 18 11.17 0.82 -21.06
C PHE A 18 11.76 0.17 -19.80
N PHE A 19 11.91 -1.16 -19.78
CA PHE A 19 12.57 -1.85 -18.66
C PHE A 19 14.00 -1.37 -18.43
N TRP A 20 14.77 -1.21 -19.51
CA TRP A 20 16.11 -0.62 -19.43
C TRP A 20 16.08 0.78 -18.82
N TRP A 21 15.15 1.64 -19.23
CA TRP A 21 15.00 2.98 -18.68
C TRP A 21 14.66 2.96 -17.18
N THR A 22 13.77 2.06 -16.74
CA THR A 22 13.46 1.91 -15.30
C THR A 22 14.67 1.42 -14.50
N ALA A 23 15.45 0.48 -15.04
CA ALA A 23 16.67 -0.01 -14.41
C ALA A 23 17.74 1.09 -14.34
N TRP A 24 17.94 1.83 -15.44
CA TRP A 24 18.83 2.99 -15.48
C TRP A 24 18.46 4.03 -14.42
N ALA A 25 17.18 4.37 -14.27
CA ALA A 25 16.72 5.29 -13.24
C ALA A 25 17.00 4.73 -11.82
N ALA A 26 16.79 3.42 -11.62
CA ALA A 26 17.02 2.75 -10.35
C ALA A 26 18.49 2.66 -9.93
N THR A 27 19.42 2.72 -10.89
CA THR A 27 20.88 2.55 -10.65
C THR A 27 21.71 3.81 -10.90
N SER A 28 21.13 4.87 -11.47
CA SER A 28 21.84 6.11 -11.75
C SER A 28 21.68 7.13 -10.63
N GLU A 29 22.78 7.64 -10.13
CA GLU A 29 22.82 8.70 -9.13
C GLU A 29 22.19 10.00 -9.66
N ARG A 30 21.42 10.69 -8.82
CA ARG A 30 20.82 11.97 -9.18
C ARG A 30 21.87 13.08 -9.32
N LEU A 31 21.59 14.06 -10.16
CA LEU A 31 22.38 15.30 -10.24
C LEU A 31 22.22 16.08 -8.92
N GLY A 32 23.31 16.66 -8.40
CA GLY A 32 23.30 17.43 -7.15
C GLY A 32 24.61 17.32 -6.36
N THR A 33 24.69 18.02 -5.23
CA THR A 33 25.82 17.97 -4.29
C THR A 33 25.72 16.76 -3.37
N ASP A 34 26.89 16.23 -3.03
CA ASP A 34 27.11 15.21 -2.01
C ASP A 34 26.50 15.65 -0.67
N GLY A 35 25.63 14.83 -0.06
CA GLY A 35 25.21 15.04 1.33
C GLY A 35 23.89 15.78 1.59
N ASP A 36 22.89 15.71 0.70
CA ASP A 36 21.48 16.08 1.01
C ASP A 36 20.80 15.16 2.08
N THR A 37 21.61 14.45 2.85
CA THR A 37 21.19 13.63 3.98
C THR A 37 21.58 14.37 5.26
N LEU A 38 20.66 14.46 6.23
CA LEU A 38 20.79 15.13 7.54
C LEU A 38 21.90 14.59 8.46
N LEU A 39 22.90 13.89 7.93
CA LEU A 39 23.94 13.23 8.70
C LEU A 39 25.26 14.01 8.62
N PRO A 40 25.92 14.24 9.75
CA PRO A 40 27.27 14.77 9.77
C PRO A 40 28.20 13.85 8.97
N GLY A 41 29.05 14.45 8.13
CA GLY A 41 30.08 13.71 7.40
C GLY A 41 30.94 12.91 8.36
N LYS A 42 30.87 11.58 8.30
CA LYS A 42 31.77 10.69 9.04
C LYS A 42 33.03 10.47 8.21
N THR A 43 34.20 10.65 8.81
CA THR A 43 35.49 10.26 8.22
C THR A 43 35.48 8.77 7.89
N GLY A 44 35.73 8.42 6.62
CA GLY A 44 35.68 7.05 6.10
C GLY A 44 34.35 6.63 5.46
N VAL A 45 33.32 7.50 5.42
CA VAL A 45 32.08 7.25 4.69
C VAL A 45 32.17 7.91 3.32
N VAL A 46 32.19 7.10 2.26
CA VAL A 46 32.09 7.58 0.88
C VAL A 46 30.77 8.32 0.75
N SER A 47 30.83 9.61 0.44
CA SER A 47 29.63 10.36 0.11
C SER A 47 29.05 9.78 -1.17
N LYS A 48 27.95 9.04 -1.05
CA LYS A 48 27.26 8.44 -2.19
C LYS A 48 25.97 9.22 -2.43
N LYS A 49 25.79 9.71 -3.66
CA LYS A 49 24.52 10.28 -4.07
C LYS A 49 23.49 9.17 -4.18
N VAL A 50 22.25 9.45 -3.79
CA VAL A 50 21.19 8.46 -3.97
C VAL A 50 20.76 8.39 -5.44
N THR A 51 20.34 7.21 -5.90
CA THR A 51 19.76 7.05 -7.23
C THR A 51 18.41 7.77 -7.34
N TYR A 52 17.86 7.90 -8.56
CA TYR A 52 16.55 8.54 -8.75
C TYR A 52 15.42 7.85 -7.98
N THR A 53 15.61 6.60 -7.55
CA THR A 53 14.66 5.80 -6.76
C THR A 53 15.08 5.64 -5.29
N ASN A 54 15.99 6.48 -4.79
CA ASN A 54 16.52 6.39 -3.42
C ASN A 54 17.22 5.05 -3.12
N ASN A 55 18.07 4.58 -4.05
CA ASN A 55 18.81 3.32 -3.96
C ASN A 55 17.93 2.06 -3.88
N TRP A 56 16.71 2.13 -4.42
CA TRP A 56 15.87 0.94 -4.63
C TRP A 56 16.05 0.41 -6.06
N PRO A 57 16.06 -0.91 -6.30
CA PRO A 57 15.92 -2.01 -5.34
C PRO A 57 17.22 -2.29 -4.60
N SER A 58 17.13 -3.05 -3.50
CA SER A 58 18.33 -3.50 -2.78
C SER A 58 19.16 -4.42 -3.69
N GLU A 59 20.33 -3.94 -4.11
CA GLU A 59 21.20 -4.64 -5.03
C GLU A 59 22.67 -4.27 -4.74
N PRO A 60 23.41 -5.12 -4.00
CA PRO A 60 24.80 -4.85 -3.64
C PRO A 60 25.73 -4.66 -4.85
N LEU A 61 25.46 -5.30 -6.00
CA LEU A 61 26.36 -5.25 -7.17
C LEU A 61 26.42 -3.85 -7.82
N VAL A 62 25.36 -3.06 -7.68
CA VAL A 62 25.32 -1.65 -8.13
C VAL A 62 25.45 -0.67 -6.95
N GLY A 63 25.75 -1.20 -5.76
CA GLY A 63 25.87 -0.46 -4.52
C GLY A 63 24.55 0.15 -4.02
N ASN A 64 23.41 -0.38 -4.43
CA ASN A 64 22.11 0.07 -3.92
C ASN A 64 21.92 -0.43 -2.48
N THR A 65 22.20 0.44 -1.53
CA THR A 65 21.99 0.20 -0.09
C THR A 65 21.15 1.33 0.50
N PRO A 66 20.37 1.04 1.59
CA PRO A 66 19.53 2.04 2.24
C PRO A 66 20.31 3.32 2.56
N PRO A 67 19.87 4.49 2.04
CA PRO A 67 20.60 5.71 2.27
C PRO A 67 20.46 6.12 3.73
N PRO A 68 21.46 6.81 4.31
CA PRO A 68 21.44 7.11 5.72
C PRO A 68 20.24 7.98 6.18
N ALA A 69 19.68 8.82 5.30
CA ALA A 69 18.45 9.57 5.57
C ALA A 69 17.20 8.68 5.78
N LEU A 70 17.15 7.50 5.15
CA LEU A 70 16.05 6.55 5.33
C LEU A 70 15.91 6.13 6.80
N TRP A 71 17.03 5.86 7.46
CA TRP A 71 17.08 5.48 8.88
C TRP A 71 16.56 6.58 9.80
N VAL A 72 16.99 7.81 9.56
CA VAL A 72 16.58 8.99 10.34
C VAL A 72 15.06 9.16 10.24
N TRP A 73 14.51 9.26 9.02
CA TRP A 73 13.07 9.47 8.83
C TRP A 73 12.22 8.31 9.33
N SER A 74 12.72 7.06 9.23
CA SER A 74 12.04 5.89 9.81
C SER A 74 11.92 6.03 11.33
N ALA A 75 13.00 6.35 12.04
CA ALA A 75 12.97 6.56 13.48
C ALA A 75 12.08 7.75 13.89
N PHE A 76 12.21 8.88 13.18
CA PHE A 76 11.37 10.06 13.41
C PHE A 76 9.87 9.75 13.24
N SER A 77 9.47 9.01 12.21
CA SER A 77 8.06 8.67 11.96
C SER A 77 7.43 7.88 13.12
N VAL A 78 8.15 6.91 13.69
CA VAL A 78 7.69 6.10 14.82
C VAL A 78 7.57 6.94 16.09
N LEU A 79 8.54 7.81 16.35
CA LEU A 79 8.49 8.72 17.51
C LEU A 79 7.29 9.66 17.44
N PHE A 80 7.02 10.24 16.26
CA PHE A 80 5.86 11.12 16.05
C PHE A 80 4.54 10.37 16.15
N LEU A 81 4.47 9.13 15.67
CA LEU A 81 3.29 8.27 15.84
C LEU A 81 2.98 8.06 17.32
N ILE A 82 3.97 7.65 18.11
CA ILE A 82 3.82 7.42 19.56
C ILE A 82 3.42 8.71 20.27
N ALA A 83 4.09 9.83 19.96
CA ALA A 83 3.76 11.13 20.53
C ALA A 83 2.33 11.56 20.18
N GLY A 84 1.89 11.34 18.93
CA GLY A 84 0.53 11.63 18.48
C GLY A 84 -0.52 10.80 19.22
N ILE A 85 -0.29 9.49 19.38
CA ILE A 85 -1.17 8.59 20.15
C ILE A 85 -1.25 9.05 21.61
N ALA A 86 -0.11 9.37 22.23
CA ALA A 86 -0.06 9.82 23.63
C ALA A 86 -0.76 11.16 23.83
N LEU A 87 -0.55 12.13 22.93
CA LEU A 87 -1.22 13.43 22.98
C LEU A 87 -2.73 13.30 22.77
N LEU A 88 -3.16 12.46 21.82
CA LEU A 88 -4.58 12.19 21.60
C LEU A 88 -5.23 11.52 22.83
N GLY A 89 -4.56 10.53 23.40
CA GLY A 89 -5.01 9.85 24.61
C GLY A 89 -5.07 10.79 25.82
N TRP A 90 -4.06 11.62 26.02
CA TRP A 90 -4.04 12.66 27.06
C TRP A 90 -5.17 13.67 26.87
N HIS A 91 -5.32 14.21 25.66
CA HIS A 91 -6.38 15.16 25.33
C HIS A 91 -7.76 14.56 25.60
N TYR A 92 -8.00 13.32 25.16
CA TYR A 92 -9.24 12.60 25.43
C TYR A 92 -9.48 12.43 26.93
N ALA A 93 -8.48 11.98 27.69
CA ALA A 93 -8.60 11.79 29.14
C ALA A 93 -8.92 13.10 29.87
N VAL A 94 -8.31 14.23 29.48
CA VAL A 94 -8.56 15.53 30.10
C VAL A 94 -9.94 16.10 29.71
N THR A 95 -10.37 15.91 28.46
CA THR A 95 -11.60 16.51 27.93
C THR A 95 -12.86 15.68 28.20
N HIS A 96 -12.74 14.35 28.22
CA HIS A 96 -13.86 13.40 28.34
C HIS A 96 -13.78 12.52 29.60
N GLY A 97 -12.76 12.68 30.44
CA GLY A 97 -12.57 11.90 31.66
C GLY A 97 -13.57 12.16 32.79
N ARG A 98 -14.52 13.09 32.62
CA ARG A 98 -15.58 13.38 33.59
C ARG A 98 -16.83 12.49 33.44
N GLY A 99 -16.80 11.54 32.50
CA GLY A 99 -17.95 10.72 32.15
C GLY A 99 -18.93 11.49 31.28
N GLU A 100 -19.39 10.86 30.20
CA GLU A 100 -20.55 11.38 29.47
C GLU A 100 -21.77 11.36 30.42
N GLU A 101 -22.60 12.41 30.36
CA GLU A 101 -23.90 12.40 31.03
C GLU A 101 -24.62 11.09 30.71
N PRO A 102 -25.19 10.38 31.70
CA PRO A 102 -25.85 9.10 31.45
C PRO A 102 -26.88 9.23 30.34
N HIS A 103 -26.58 8.67 29.17
CA HIS A 103 -27.54 8.64 28.08
C HIS A 103 -28.65 7.64 28.43
N SER A 104 -29.88 8.14 28.50
CA SER A 104 -31.03 7.27 28.68
C SER A 104 -31.19 6.40 27.43
N ILE A 105 -30.96 5.09 27.59
CA ILE A 105 -31.22 4.12 26.52
C ILE A 105 -32.74 3.96 26.44
N PRO A 106 -33.36 4.15 25.26
CA PRO A 106 -34.80 3.96 25.11
C PRO A 106 -35.19 2.51 25.42
N ALA A 107 -36.33 2.33 26.10
CA ALA A 107 -36.82 1.00 26.53
C ALA A 107 -37.27 0.10 25.36
N SER A 108 -37.34 0.64 24.14
CA SER A 108 -37.69 -0.09 22.92
C SER A 108 -36.86 0.44 21.75
N ASP A 109 -36.66 -0.40 20.74
CA ASP A 109 -35.88 -0.04 19.56
C ASP A 109 -36.54 1.14 18.80
N PRO A 110 -35.89 2.31 18.72
CA PRO A 110 -36.43 3.48 18.03
C PRO A 110 -36.63 3.24 16.52
N PHE A 111 -35.95 2.25 15.93
CA PHE A 111 -36.14 1.87 14.53
C PHE A 111 -37.29 0.87 14.32
N ALA A 112 -37.81 0.23 15.37
CA ALA A 112 -38.91 -0.74 15.24
C ALA A 112 -40.22 -0.11 14.75
N LEU A 113 -40.43 1.18 15.02
CA LEU A 113 -41.60 1.95 14.57
C LEU A 113 -41.39 2.61 13.20
N LEU A 114 -40.19 2.49 12.61
CA LEU A 114 -39.85 3.13 11.35
C LEU A 114 -40.64 2.49 10.21
N ARG A 115 -41.41 3.30 9.49
CA ARG A 115 -42.09 2.85 8.27
C ARG A 115 -41.07 2.78 7.13
N ILE A 116 -40.78 1.56 6.67
CA ILE A 116 -39.86 1.33 5.54
C ILE A 116 -40.38 2.06 4.31
N THR A 117 -39.62 3.04 3.83
CA THR A 117 -39.96 3.80 2.62
C THR A 117 -39.66 2.97 1.36
N PRO A 118 -40.28 3.32 0.21
CA PRO A 118 -39.99 2.63 -1.05
C PRO A 118 -38.50 2.67 -1.46
N SER A 119 -37.79 3.76 -1.14
CA SER A 119 -36.36 3.89 -1.44
C SER A 119 -35.51 2.95 -0.59
N MET A 120 -35.79 2.81 0.71
CA MET A 120 -35.09 1.84 1.58
C MET A 120 -35.28 0.41 1.09
N ARG A 121 -36.48 0.06 0.63
CA ARG A 121 -36.75 -1.26 0.04
C ARG A 121 -36.00 -1.47 -1.27
N ALA A 122 -35.85 -0.42 -2.10
CA ALA A 122 -35.07 -0.50 -3.32
C ALA A 122 -33.58 -0.73 -3.03
N THR A 123 -33.03 -0.15 -1.96
CA THR A 123 -31.63 -0.33 -1.53
C THR A 123 -31.31 -1.79 -1.19
N ALA A 124 -32.30 -2.60 -0.76
CA ALA A 124 -32.10 -4.02 -0.48
C ALA A 124 -31.48 -4.80 -1.67
N LYS A 125 -31.75 -4.37 -2.91
CA LYS A 125 -31.18 -4.99 -4.12
C LYS A 125 -29.67 -4.80 -4.22
N TYR A 126 -29.14 -3.70 -3.70
CA TYR A 126 -27.70 -3.43 -3.72
C TYR A 126 -26.93 -4.42 -2.85
N PHE A 127 -27.51 -4.89 -1.74
CA PHE A 127 -26.87 -5.91 -0.91
C PHE A 127 -26.68 -7.23 -1.66
N TRP A 128 -27.63 -7.61 -2.52
CA TRP A 128 -27.47 -8.77 -3.40
C TRP A 128 -26.35 -8.58 -4.41
N VAL A 129 -26.24 -7.39 -5.01
CA VAL A 129 -25.12 -7.07 -5.92
C VAL A 129 -23.79 -7.12 -5.18
N VAL A 130 -23.70 -6.52 -3.99
CA VAL A 130 -22.49 -6.57 -3.16
C VAL A 130 -22.12 -8.01 -2.81
N LEU A 131 -23.09 -8.85 -2.41
CA LEU A 131 -22.84 -10.25 -2.10
C LEU A 131 -22.32 -11.01 -3.34
N ALA A 132 -22.94 -10.79 -4.50
CA ALA A 132 -22.49 -11.41 -5.74
C ALA A 132 -21.07 -10.98 -6.14
N LEU A 133 -20.76 -9.68 -6.03
CA LEU A 133 -19.42 -9.15 -6.29
C LEU A 133 -18.39 -9.69 -5.29
N PHE A 134 -18.75 -9.81 -4.00
CA PHE A 134 -17.88 -10.37 -2.98
C PHE A 134 -17.53 -11.83 -3.26
N LEU A 135 -18.53 -12.66 -3.59
CA LEU A 135 -18.30 -14.06 -3.97
C LEU A 135 -17.47 -14.17 -5.26
N THR A 136 -17.74 -13.32 -6.25
CA THR A 136 -16.95 -13.26 -7.49
C THR A 136 -15.50 -12.87 -7.20
N GLN A 137 -15.27 -11.91 -6.31
CA GLN A 137 -13.93 -11.45 -5.93
C GLN A 137 -13.16 -12.56 -5.18
N ILE A 138 -13.81 -13.29 -4.28
CA ILE A 138 -13.22 -14.47 -3.63
C ILE A 138 -12.81 -15.51 -4.68
N LEU A 139 -13.71 -15.82 -5.63
CA LEU A 139 -13.45 -16.78 -6.69
C LEU A 139 -12.25 -16.37 -7.57
N LEU A 140 -12.22 -15.11 -8.02
CA LEU A 140 -11.09 -14.58 -8.80
C LEU A 140 -9.78 -14.56 -8.00
N GLY A 141 -9.85 -14.31 -6.68
CA GLY A 141 -8.72 -14.44 -5.78
C GLY A 141 -8.19 -15.88 -5.69
N ALA A 142 -9.09 -16.86 -5.57
CA ALA A 142 -8.73 -18.28 -5.57
C ALA A 142 -8.07 -18.71 -6.90
N ILE A 143 -8.63 -18.29 -8.04
CA ILE A 143 -8.03 -18.54 -9.36
C ILE A 143 -6.64 -17.90 -9.48
N THR A 144 -6.47 -16.67 -8.98
CA THR A 144 -5.19 -15.96 -9.01
C THR A 144 -4.12 -16.66 -8.16
N ALA A 145 -4.49 -17.16 -6.98
CA ALA A 145 -3.60 -17.97 -6.14
C ALA A 145 -3.23 -19.29 -6.84
N HIS A 146 -4.15 -19.89 -7.58
CA HIS A 146 -3.91 -21.12 -8.35
C HIS A 146 -2.82 -20.94 -9.42
N TYR A 147 -2.83 -19.82 -10.15
CA TYR A 147 -1.76 -19.49 -11.11
C TYR A 147 -0.36 -19.42 -10.48
N GLN A 148 -0.24 -19.20 -9.16
CA GLN A 148 1.05 -19.19 -8.47
C GLN A 148 1.59 -20.61 -8.21
N ILE A 149 0.72 -21.62 -8.21
CA ILE A 149 1.06 -23.02 -7.93
C ILE A 149 1.20 -23.81 -9.24
N GLU A 150 0.22 -23.70 -10.14
CA GLU A 150 0.14 -24.50 -11.38
C GLU A 150 0.48 -23.70 -12.65
N GLY A 151 0.92 -22.44 -12.51
CA GLY A 151 1.41 -21.65 -13.64
C GLY A 151 0.29 -21.18 -14.57
N GLN A 152 0.18 -21.75 -15.77
CA GLN A 152 -0.88 -21.44 -16.75
C GLN A 152 -1.98 -22.52 -16.82
N GLU A 153 -1.87 -23.57 -16.00
CA GLU A 153 -2.83 -24.66 -15.96
C GLU A 153 -3.69 -24.58 -14.69
N ALA A 154 -4.89 -25.14 -14.74
CA ALA A 154 -5.68 -25.46 -13.55
C ALA A 154 -6.23 -26.88 -13.62
N TYR A 155 -5.75 -27.74 -12.71
CA TYR A 155 -6.09 -29.15 -12.62
C TYR A 155 -5.89 -29.89 -13.98
N GLY A 156 -4.85 -29.52 -14.71
CA GLY A 156 -4.52 -30.09 -16.04
C GLY A 156 -5.30 -29.49 -17.22
N PHE A 157 -6.16 -28.50 -16.99
CA PHE A 157 -6.80 -27.72 -18.04
C PHE A 157 -6.04 -26.42 -18.29
N THR A 158 -5.78 -26.08 -19.55
CA THR A 158 -5.24 -24.76 -19.90
C THR A 158 -6.29 -23.69 -19.60
N LEU A 159 -5.92 -22.70 -18.78
CA LEU A 159 -6.75 -21.52 -18.49
C LEU A 159 -6.54 -20.41 -19.53
#